data_AF-A0A6P0TNR8-F1
#
_entry.id   AF-A0A6P0TNR8-F1
#
_cell.length_a   1.000
_cell.length_b   1.000
_cell.length_c   1.000
_cell.angle_alpha   90.00
_cell.angle_beta   90.00
_cell.angle_gamma   90.00
#
_symmetry.space_group_name_H-M   'P 1'
#
loop_
_entity.id
_entity.type
_entity.pdbx_description
1 polymer ?
#
loop_
_entity_poly.entity_id
_entity_poly.type
_entity_poly.pdbx_seq_one_letter_code
_entity_poly.pdbx_strand_id
1 'polypeptide(L)'
;LKSNSGVQSRFTRQFAFADYKGEELLNIFSYIAQKQNYKVEEDGLALVKTHFEALYEKRDRTFGNGRLARNIFEKVEQAQSIRLAELTNPSAEDLSTLLRSDIEEVLKKEQGGASGGRKIGF
;
A
#
# COMPACT_ATOMS: atom_id res chain seq x y z
N LEU A 1 -25.10 22.31 -0.01
CA LEU A 1 -26.28 21.57 0.49
C LEU A 1 -26.00 21.11 1.93
N LYS A 2 -26.80 21.55 2.90
CA LYS A 2 -26.81 21.04 4.28
C LYS A 2 -28.05 20.15 4.42
N SER A 3 -27.88 18.83 4.36
CA SER A 3 -29.01 17.90 4.50
C SER A 3 -28.62 16.69 5.34
N ASN A 4 -28.97 16.74 6.63
CA ASN A 4 -29.49 15.63 7.46
C ASN A 4 -29.32 15.93 8.97
N SER A 5 -30.15 16.84 9.50
CA SER A 5 -30.19 17.19 10.93
C SER A 5 -30.63 16.04 11.86
N GLY A 6 -31.22 14.96 11.30
CA GLY A 6 -31.73 13.82 12.08
C GLY A 6 -30.77 12.63 12.23
N VAL A 7 -29.63 12.62 11.52
CA VAL A 7 -28.68 11.49 11.53
C VAL A 7 -27.65 11.67 12.65
N GLN A 8 -27.15 12.89 12.88
CA GLN A 8 -26.22 13.18 13.99
C GLN A 8 -26.82 12.84 15.37
N SER A 9 -28.13 13.00 15.56
CA SER A 9 -28.80 12.67 16.84
C SER A 9 -28.85 11.17 17.15
N ARG A 10 -28.79 10.30 16.14
CA ARG A 10 -28.88 8.82 16.31
C ARG A 10 -27.52 8.14 16.48
N PHE A 11 -26.43 8.86 16.22
CA PHE A 11 -25.06 8.41 16.45
C PHE A 11 -24.47 9.11 17.68
N THR A 12 -24.97 8.77 18.86
CA THR A 12 -24.53 9.35 20.15
C THR A 12 -23.12 8.92 20.57
N ARG A 13 -22.55 7.90 19.91
CA ARG A 13 -21.17 7.43 20.13
C ARG A 13 -20.40 7.56 18.82
N GLN A 14 -19.42 8.46 18.81
CA GLN A 14 -18.41 8.51 17.77
C GLN A 14 -17.20 7.69 18.24
N PHE A 15 -16.96 6.55 17.60
CA PHE A 15 -15.70 5.84 17.78
C PHE A 15 -14.65 6.51 16.91
N ALA A 16 -13.63 7.09 17.53
CA ALA A 16 -12.46 7.57 16.81
C ALA A 16 -11.63 6.34 16.42
N PHE A 17 -11.61 6.02 15.13
CA PHE A 17 -10.68 5.03 14.58
C PHE A 17 -9.35 5.75 14.35
N ALA A 18 -8.32 5.34 15.09
CA ALA A 18 -6.97 5.81 14.85
C ALA A 18 -6.46 5.25 13.52
N ASP A 19 -5.64 6.04 12.81
CA ASP A 19 -4.92 5.55 11.65
C ASP A 19 -3.94 4.45 12.05
N TYR A 20 -3.79 3.45 11.19
CA TYR A 20 -2.81 2.39 11.36
C TYR A 20 -1.39 2.95 11.28
N LYS A 21 -0.57 2.62 12.27
CA LYS A 21 0.87 2.91 12.29
C LYS A 21 1.60 2.15 11.17
N GLY A 22 2.85 2.55 10.91
CA GLY A 22 3.68 1.92 9.88
C GLY A 22 3.78 0.39 10.03
N GLU A 23 3.93 -0.10 11.26
CA GLU A 23 3.97 -1.54 11.56
C GLU A 23 2.64 -2.25 11.30
N GLU A 24 1.51 -1.60 11.61
CA GLU A 24 0.18 -2.16 11.36
C GLU A 24 -0.11 -2.23 9.86
N LEU A 25 0.35 -1.24 9.09
CA LEU A 25 0.27 -1.26 7.63
C LEU A 25 1.17 -2.34 7.02
N LEU A 26 2.39 -2.54 7.57
CA LEU A 26 3.27 -3.63 7.17
C LEU A 26 2.63 -4.99 7.44
N ASN A 27 1.95 -5.15 8.57
CA ASN A 27 1.24 -6.39 8.91
C ASN A 27 0.11 -6.67 7.90
N ILE A 28 -0.63 -5.64 7.48
CA ILE A 28 -1.66 -5.78 6.43
C ILE A 28 -1.03 -6.19 5.10
N PHE A 29 0.06 -5.53 4.68
CA PHE A 29 0.79 -5.89 3.46
C PHE A 29 1.28 -7.34 3.49
N SER A 30 1.93 -7.74 4.58
CA SER A 30 2.50 -9.09 4.76
C SER A 30 1.40 -10.15 4.80
N TYR A 31 0.27 -9.85 5.43
CA TYR A 31 -0.90 -10.71 5.44
C TYR A 31 -1.47 -10.93 4.04
N ILE A 32 -1.56 -9.88 3.21
CA ILE A 32 -2.01 -10.00 1.81
C ILE A 32 -1.04 -10.87 1.01
N ALA A 33 0.27 -10.63 1.13
CA ALA A 33 1.30 -11.41 0.46
C ALA A 33 1.21 -12.90 0.83
N GLN A 34 1.13 -13.21 2.14
CA GLN A 34 0.99 -14.58 2.62
C GLN A 34 -0.30 -15.23 2.11
N LYS A 35 -1.43 -14.52 2.13
CA LYS A 35 -2.72 -15.04 1.65
C LYS A 35 -2.69 -15.38 0.15
N GLN A 36 -1.88 -14.66 -0.61
CA GLN A 36 -1.67 -14.92 -2.04
C GLN A 36 -0.50 -15.86 -2.33
N ASN A 37 0.11 -16.46 -1.30
CA ASN A 37 1.25 -17.37 -1.39
C ASN A 37 2.55 -16.73 -1.91
N TYR A 38 2.70 -15.42 -1.73
CA TYR A 38 3.96 -14.74 -1.96
C TYR A 38 4.87 -14.79 -0.73
N LYS A 39 6.16 -15.03 -0.99
CA LYS A 39 7.26 -14.70 -0.08
C LYS A 39 7.79 -13.32 -0.46
N VAL A 40 8.21 -12.55 0.54
CA VAL A 40 8.80 -11.22 0.34
C VAL A 40 10.18 -11.24 0.97
N GLU A 41 11.19 -10.73 0.25
CA GLU A 41 12.53 -10.59 0.82
C GLU A 41 12.52 -9.67 2.04
N GLU A 42 13.29 -10.04 3.07
CA GLU A 42 13.30 -9.33 4.36
C GLU A 42 13.74 -7.87 4.22
N ASP A 43 14.73 -7.61 3.37
CA ASP A 43 15.19 -6.25 3.09
C ASP A 43 14.17 -5.45 2.26
N GLY A 44 13.41 -6.11 1.40
CA GLY A 44 12.21 -5.57 0.77
C GLY A 44 11.14 -5.15 1.79
N LEU A 45 10.84 -6.00 2.78
CA LEU A 45 9.90 -5.67 3.86
C LEU A 45 10.38 -4.47 4.69
N ALA A 46 11.68 -4.36 4.95
CA ALA A 46 12.26 -3.21 5.65
C ALA A 46 12.05 -1.89 4.89
N LEU A 47 12.16 -1.91 3.56
CA LEU A 47 11.86 -0.74 2.72
C LEU A 47 10.38 -0.37 2.78
N VAL A 48 9.47 -1.36 2.70
CA VAL A 48 8.02 -1.13 2.82
C VAL A 48 7.68 -0.54 4.19
N LYS A 49 8.28 -1.05 5.28
CA LYS A 49 8.10 -0.52 6.64
C LYS A 49 8.47 0.95 6.71
N THR A 50 9.68 1.28 6.26
CA THR A 50 10.21 2.65 6.27
C THR A 50 9.30 3.60 5.47
N HIS A 51 8.80 3.13 4.33
CA HIS A 51 7.87 3.89 3.51
C HIS A 51 6.53 4.15 4.23
N PHE A 52 5.94 3.14 4.87
CA PHE A 52 4.70 3.31 5.62
C PHE A 52 4.86 4.21 6.84
N GLU A 53 5.99 4.15 7.54
CA GLU A 53 6.30 5.07 8.64
C GLU A 53 6.36 6.53 8.13
N ALA A 54 7.07 6.78 7.03
CA ALA A 54 7.14 8.11 6.42
C ALA A 54 5.77 8.64 5.94
N LEU A 55 4.91 7.76 5.42
CA LEU A 55 3.54 8.13 5.03
C LEU A 55 2.65 8.41 6.25
N TYR A 56 2.81 7.65 7.33
CA TYR A 56 2.09 7.88 8.57
C TYR A 56 2.45 9.23 9.20
N GLU A 57 3.72 9.63 9.18
CA GLU A 57 4.16 10.93 9.68
C GLU A 57 3.56 12.10 8.89
N LYS A 58 3.34 11.92 7.58
CA LYS A 58 2.78 12.93 6.67
C LYS A 58 1.27 12.83 6.47
N ARG A 59 0.59 11.95 7.21
CA ARG A 59 -0.82 11.63 6.99
C ARG A 59 -1.72 12.83 7.23
N ASP A 60 -2.82 12.88 6.48
CA ASP A 60 -3.89 13.86 6.68
C ASP A 60 -5.24 13.14 6.88
N ARG A 61 -6.34 13.91 6.87
CA ARG A 61 -7.69 13.38 7.09
C ARG A 61 -8.17 12.41 5.99
N THR A 62 -7.43 12.30 4.88
CA THR A 62 -7.73 11.41 3.75
C THR A 62 -6.82 10.18 3.70
N PHE A 63 -6.04 9.92 4.76
CA PHE A 63 -5.12 8.79 4.82
C PHE A 63 -5.81 7.45 4.53
N GLY A 64 -5.36 6.76 3.48
CA GLY A 64 -6.01 5.57 2.94
C GLY A 64 -5.97 4.32 3.84
N ASN A 65 -5.19 4.33 4.92
CA ASN A 65 -5.05 3.22 5.88
C ASN A 65 -4.87 1.86 5.18
N GLY A 66 -5.68 0.84 5.50
CA GLY A 66 -5.55 -0.49 4.88
C GLY A 66 -5.64 -0.50 3.35
N ARG A 67 -6.31 0.49 2.75
CA ARG A 67 -6.32 0.66 1.28
C ARG A 67 -4.95 1.03 0.74
N LEU A 68 -4.19 1.86 1.48
CA LEU A 68 -2.81 2.20 1.13
C LEU A 68 -1.94 0.95 1.08
N ALA A 69 -1.97 0.12 2.13
CA ALA A 69 -1.17 -1.11 2.19
C ALA A 69 -1.51 -2.07 1.04
N ARG A 70 -2.80 -2.26 0.75
CA ARG A 70 -3.28 -3.04 -0.39
C ARG A 70 -2.79 -2.49 -1.74
N ASN A 71 -2.95 -1.19 -1.97
CA ASN A 71 -2.53 -0.56 -3.23
C ASN A 71 -1.02 -0.69 -3.46
N ILE A 72 -0.21 -0.57 -2.41
CA ILE A 72 1.24 -0.78 -2.52
C ILE A 72 1.55 -2.24 -2.86
N PHE A 73 0.89 -3.21 -2.22
CA PHE A 73 1.03 -4.62 -2.56
C PHE A 73 0.71 -4.91 -4.03
N GLU A 74 -0.45 -4.46 -4.52
CA GLU A 74 -0.88 -4.68 -5.91
C GLU A 74 0.11 -4.09 -6.93
N LYS A 75 0.74 -2.96 -6.61
CA LYS A 75 1.80 -2.36 -7.45
C LYS A 75 3.08 -3.20 -7.43
N VAL A 76 3.46 -3.79 -6.29
CA VAL A 76 4.63 -4.66 -6.17
C VAL A 76 4.41 -5.97 -6.92
N GLU A 77 3.22 -6.56 -6.80
CA GLU A 77 2.80 -7.73 -7.60
C GLU A 77 2.88 -7.44 -9.10
N GLN A 78 2.42 -6.25 -9.52
CA GLN A 78 2.54 -5.82 -10.92
C GLN A 78 4.00 -5.65 -11.36
N ALA A 79 4.86 -5.07 -10.52
CA ALA A 79 6.28 -4.92 -10.81
C ALA A 79 6.98 -6.28 -10.96
N GLN A 80 6.66 -7.25 -10.08
CA GLN A 80 7.14 -8.63 -10.21
C GLN A 80 6.67 -9.27 -11.52
N SER A 81 5.40 -9.08 -11.91
CA SER A 81 4.89 -9.59 -13.19
C SER A 81 5.64 -9.02 -14.40
N ILE A 82 6.00 -7.74 -14.36
CA ILE A 82 6.81 -7.10 -15.41
C ILE A 82 8.22 -7.71 -15.43
N ARG A 83 8.87 -7.87 -14.27
CA ARG A 83 10.18 -8.54 -14.18
C ARG A 83 10.14 -9.96 -14.75
N LEU A 84 9.11 -10.74 -14.39
CA LEU A 84 8.95 -12.11 -14.87
C LEU A 84 8.78 -12.20 -16.40
N ALA A 85 8.14 -11.20 -17.02
CA ALA A 85 7.97 -11.16 -18.47
C ALA A 85 9.30 -11.04 -19.23
N GLU A 86 10.35 -10.52 -18.58
CA GLU A 86 11.70 -10.43 -19.15
C GLU A 86 12.52 -11.72 -18.97
N LEU A 87 12.03 -12.69 -18.18
CA LEU A 87 12.72 -13.97 -17.96
C LEU A 87 12.33 -14.99 -19.04
N THR A 88 13.33 -15.67 -19.61
CA THR A 88 13.09 -16.71 -20.63
C THR A 88 12.41 -17.96 -20.07
N ASN A 89 12.70 -18.34 -18.82
CA ASN A 89 12.13 -19.52 -18.17
C ASN A 89 12.04 -19.31 -16.65
N PRO A 90 11.02 -18.60 -16.15
CA PRO A 90 10.87 -18.34 -14.71
C PRO A 90 10.60 -19.64 -13.93
N SER A 91 11.26 -19.78 -12.79
CA SER A 91 11.04 -20.89 -11.87
C SER A 91 9.78 -20.67 -11.01
N ALA A 92 9.30 -21.72 -10.34
CA ALA A 92 8.20 -21.61 -9.39
C ALA A 92 8.54 -20.68 -8.20
N GLU A 93 9.83 -20.58 -7.84
CA GLU A 93 10.31 -19.66 -6.82
C GLU A 93 10.21 -18.21 -7.29
N ASP A 94 10.56 -17.93 -8.54
CA ASP A 94 10.42 -16.59 -9.14
C ASP A 94 8.95 -16.13 -9.16
N LEU A 95 8.03 -17.05 -9.47
CA LEU A 95 6.59 -16.79 -9.52
C LEU A 95 6.00 -16.48 -8.13
N SER A 96 6.63 -16.96 -7.06
CA SER A 96 6.13 -16.84 -5.69
C SER A 96 6.97 -15.91 -4.80
N THR A 97 7.96 -15.22 -5.36
CA THR A 97 8.85 -14.33 -4.60
C THR A 97 8.81 -12.89 -5.12
N LEU A 98 8.42 -11.99 -4.24
CA LEU A 98 8.55 -10.54 -4.42
C LEU A 98 9.94 -10.13 -3.97
N LEU A 99 10.78 -9.71 -4.92
CA LEU A 99 12.15 -9.30 -4.64
C LEU A 99 12.17 -7.84 -4.20
N ARG A 100 13.23 -7.46 -3.52
CA ARG A 100 13.53 -6.07 -3.18
C ARG A 100 13.49 -5.15 -4.39
N SER A 101 13.94 -5.60 -5.57
CA SER A 101 13.94 -4.78 -6.78
C SER A 101 12.54 -4.32 -7.19
N ASP A 102 11.54 -5.20 -7.05
CA ASP A 102 10.14 -4.90 -7.40
C ASP A 102 9.59 -3.81 -6.47
N ILE A 103 9.92 -3.93 -5.19
CA ILE A 103 9.54 -2.98 -4.14
C ILE A 103 10.22 -1.63 -4.39
N GLU A 104 11.54 -1.62 -4.60
CA GLU A 104 12.29 -0.39 -4.86
C GLU A 104 11.75 0.38 -6.07
N GLU A 105 11.40 -0.33 -7.14
CA GLU A 105 10.81 0.29 -8.34
C GLU A 105 9.49 1.00 -8.00
N VAL A 106 8.61 0.33 -7.27
CA VAL A 106 7.32 0.91 -6.85
C VAL A 106 7.54 2.12 -5.95
N LEU A 107 8.39 2.00 -4.93
CA LEU A 107 8.61 3.08 -3.96
C LEU A 107 9.27 4.32 -4.60
N LYS A 108 10.16 4.12 -5.59
CA LYS A 108 10.73 5.22 -6.39
C LYS A 108 9.63 5.96 -7.18
N LYS A 109 8.69 5.23 -7.78
CA LYS A 109 7.55 5.81 -8.50
C LYS A 109 6.59 6.57 -7.58
N GLU A 110 6.33 6.08 -6.37
CA GLU A 110 5.48 6.77 -5.41
C GLU A 110 6.09 8.11 -4.95
N GLN A 111 7.41 8.17 -4.79
CA GLN A 111 8.12 9.40 -4.44
C GLN A 111 8.12 10.41 -5.60
N GLY A 112 8.24 9.96 -6.85
CA GLY A 112 8.16 10.82 -8.04
C GLY A 112 6.74 11.29 -8.37
N GLY A 113 5.71 10.50 -8.04
CA GLY A 113 4.30 10.80 -8.32
C GLY A 113 3.70 11.89 -7.42
N ALA A 114 4.29 12.18 -6.27
CA ALA A 114 3.81 13.22 -5.35
C ALA A 114 3.93 14.66 -5.91
N SER A 115 4.66 14.86 -7.02
CA SER A 115 4.77 16.17 -7.70
C SER A 115 3.77 16.38 -8.84
N GLY A 116 2.97 15.37 -9.21
CA GLY A 116 2.04 15.42 -10.33
C GLY A 116 0.59 15.54 -9.87
N GLY A 117 0.13 16.76 -9.58
CA GLY A 117 -1.27 17.03 -9.29
C GLY A 117 -2.17 16.45 -10.39
N ARG A 118 -3.02 15.47 -10.04
CA ARG A 118 -4.07 14.97 -10.94
C ARG A 118 -5.04 16.13 -11.22
N LYS A 119 -4.87 16.78 -12.38
CA LYS A 119 -5.95 17.56 -13.00
C LYS A 119 -7.07 16.58 -13.34
N ILE A 120 -8.08 16.55 -12.50
CA ILE A 120 -9.40 16.02 -12.81
C ILE A 120 -10.01 16.98 -13.85
N GLY A 121 -9.98 16.55 -15.11
CA GLY A 121 -10.77 17.17 -16.18
C GLY A 121 -12.24 16.76 -16.01
N PHE A 122 -13.12 17.76 -16.04
CA PHE A 122 -14.55 17.59 -16.26
C PHE A 122 -14.81 17.23 -17.72
#